data_AF-A0A118K3T7-F1
#
_entry.id   AF-A0A118K3T7-F1
#
_cell.length_a   1.000
_cell.length_b   1.000
_cell.length_c   1.000
_cell.angle_alpha   90.00
_cell.angle_beta   90.00
_cell.angle_gamma   90.00
#
_symmetry.space_group_name_H-M   'P 1'
#
loop_
_entity.id
_entity.type
_entity.pdbx_description
1 polymer ?
#
loop_
_entity_poly.entity_id
_entity_poly.type
_entity_poly.pdbx_seq_one_letter_code
_entity_poly.pdbx_strand_id
1 'polypeptide(L)'
;MGCFASKNADSKASRLSRWRATGISFPDEVLELDKSVRTLDLTHNKLVDVPEEISKLINMQRLLLLLNVSHNKLKSLPESTGSCFSLEELQANENSIEELPTSVCSLIHLKSLCLDHNNLKQIPPSLLKDCKALQNISLHGNPISMDQFQQMEGFQEFEDRRKKKFDKQIDSNVMISSKGLDEGVDL
;
A
#
# COMPACT_ATOMS: atom_id res chain seq x y z
N MET A 1 -32.13 45.35 -5.70
CA MET A 1 -30.90 45.10 -4.90
C MET A 1 -30.91 43.61 -4.58
N GLY A 2 -30.19 42.70 -5.22
CA GLY A 2 -28.89 42.78 -5.90
C GLY A 2 -28.06 41.60 -5.36
N CYS A 3 -28.48 40.37 -5.67
CA CYS A 3 -27.78 39.15 -5.28
C CYS A 3 -26.42 39.10 -5.98
N PHE A 4 -25.33 39.11 -5.22
CA PHE A 4 -24.00 38.79 -5.73
C PHE A 4 -23.55 37.44 -5.22
N ALA A 5 -23.49 36.49 -6.14
CA ALA A 5 -22.76 35.24 -5.99
C ALA A 5 -21.26 35.52 -5.94
N SER A 6 -20.53 34.84 -5.05
CA SER A 6 -19.11 34.57 -5.29
C SER A 6 -18.87 33.07 -5.14
N LYS A 7 -18.65 32.46 -6.30
CA LYS A 7 -18.21 31.09 -6.50
C LYS A 7 -16.80 30.96 -5.93
N ASN A 8 -16.57 29.98 -5.07
CA ASN A 8 -15.38 29.16 -5.18
C ASN A 8 -15.66 27.79 -4.58
N ALA A 9 -16.10 26.88 -5.46
CA ALA A 9 -16.03 25.47 -5.22
C ALA A 9 -14.54 25.07 -5.22
N ASP A 10 -13.93 25.08 -4.03
CA ASP A 10 -12.61 24.51 -3.80
C ASP A 10 -12.72 23.00 -4.05
N SER A 11 -12.32 22.57 -5.26
CA SER A 11 -12.34 21.16 -5.66
C SER A 11 -11.57 20.31 -4.63
N LYS A 12 -12.00 19.05 -4.41
CA LYS A 12 -11.27 18.08 -3.59
C LYS A 12 -9.78 17.99 -4.00
N ALA A 13 -9.47 18.22 -5.28
CA ALA A 13 -8.11 18.31 -5.81
C ALA A 13 -7.32 19.55 -5.33
N SER A 14 -7.98 20.69 -5.11
CA SER A 14 -7.38 21.93 -4.60
C SER A 14 -7.06 21.83 -3.10
N ARG A 15 -7.86 21.08 -2.34
CA ARG A 15 -7.59 20.76 -0.92
C ARG A 15 -6.39 19.82 -0.79
N LEU A 16 -6.33 18.81 -1.67
CA LEU A 16 -5.15 17.99 -1.95
C LEU A 16 -4.02 18.73 -2.70
N SER A 17 -4.02 20.06 -2.78
CA SER A 17 -2.85 20.80 -3.27
C SER A 17 -2.22 21.66 -2.18
N ARG A 18 -2.95 21.90 -1.08
CA ARG A 18 -2.53 22.79 0.01
C ARG A 18 -1.54 22.11 0.98
N TRP A 19 -1.69 20.81 1.22
CA TRP A 19 -0.80 19.98 2.05
C TRP A 19 0.61 19.79 1.49
N ARG A 20 0.80 19.91 0.16
CA ARG A 20 2.14 19.88 -0.47
C ARG A 20 3.03 21.05 -0.06
N ALA A 21 2.45 22.13 0.48
CA ALA A 21 3.16 23.38 0.76
C ALA A 21 3.52 23.61 2.24
N THR A 22 2.98 22.83 3.18
CA THR A 22 3.15 23.09 4.63
C THR A 22 3.66 21.84 5.31
N GLY A 23 4.95 21.81 5.66
CA GLY A 23 5.59 20.67 6.33
C GLY A 23 5.16 20.50 7.79
N ILE A 24 3.87 20.30 8.08
CA ILE A 24 3.32 20.09 9.43
C ILE A 24 2.10 19.16 9.33
N SER A 25 2.14 18.09 10.14
CA SER A 25 1.13 17.08 10.56
C SER A 25 -0.02 16.69 9.63
N PHE A 26 -0.33 15.38 9.63
CA PHE A 26 -1.57 14.79 9.11
C PHE A 26 -2.78 15.68 9.49
N PRO A 27 -3.50 16.26 8.52
CA PRO A 27 -4.60 17.15 8.86
C PRO A 27 -5.76 16.34 9.45
N ASP A 28 -6.43 16.89 10.47
CA ASP A 28 -7.70 16.37 10.99
C ASP A 28 -8.73 16.14 9.87
N GLU A 29 -8.60 16.80 8.73
CA GLU A 29 -9.47 16.59 7.57
C GLU A 29 -9.26 15.25 6.85
N VAL A 30 -8.08 14.62 6.94
CA VAL A 30 -7.89 13.21 6.55
C VAL A 30 -8.58 12.30 7.58
N LEU A 31 -8.62 12.73 8.85
CA LEU A 31 -9.38 12.05 9.89
C LEU A 31 -10.91 12.24 9.74
N GLU A 32 -11.36 13.23 8.97
CA GLU A 32 -12.78 13.48 8.68
C GLU A 32 -13.23 12.94 7.31
N LEU A 33 -12.37 12.24 6.55
CA LEU A 33 -12.73 11.72 5.23
C LEU A 33 -13.86 10.67 5.32
N ASP A 34 -15.03 11.05 4.78
CA ASP A 34 -16.28 10.30 4.78
C ASP A 34 -16.16 8.87 4.21
N LYS A 35 -16.66 7.90 5.00
CA LYS A 35 -17.23 6.55 4.79
C LYS A 35 -16.89 5.67 3.56
N SER A 36 -16.04 6.07 2.62
CA SER A 36 -15.85 5.37 1.35
C SER A 36 -14.43 5.43 0.78
N VAL A 37 -13.44 5.91 1.54
CA VAL A 37 -12.07 5.97 1.04
C VAL A 37 -11.46 4.58 0.99
N ARG A 38 -11.38 4.05 -0.23
CA ARG A 38 -10.70 2.78 -0.54
C ARG A 38 -9.21 2.95 -0.80
N THR A 39 -8.76 4.17 -1.03
CA THR A 39 -7.38 4.49 -1.40
C THR A 39 -6.95 5.78 -0.72
N LEU A 40 -5.87 5.71 0.07
CA LEU A 40 -5.23 6.87 0.69
C LEU A 40 -3.85 7.06 0.06
N ASP A 41 -3.71 8.13 -0.71
CA ASP A 41 -2.45 8.49 -1.36
C ASP A 41 -1.86 9.74 -0.71
N LEU A 42 -0.70 9.55 -0.09
CA LEU A 42 0.10 10.54 0.62
C LEU A 42 1.51 10.66 0.01
N THR A 43 1.66 10.29 -1.26
CA THR A 43 2.95 10.23 -1.96
C THR A 43 3.53 11.62 -2.22
N HIS A 44 4.86 11.74 -2.18
CA HIS A 44 5.64 12.98 -2.44
C HIS A 44 5.36 14.10 -1.43
N ASN A 45 5.43 13.76 -0.15
CA ASN A 45 5.30 14.75 0.92
C ASN A 45 6.54 14.77 1.79
N LYS A 46 6.48 15.59 2.84
CA LYS A 46 7.56 15.73 3.82
C LYS A 46 7.13 15.12 5.15
N LEU A 47 6.32 14.05 5.12
CA LEU A 47 5.84 13.38 6.32
C LEU A 47 7.03 12.73 7.02
N VAL A 48 7.20 13.07 8.30
CA VAL A 48 8.22 12.47 9.17
C VAL A 48 7.63 11.31 9.97
N ASP A 49 6.35 11.41 10.32
CA ASP A 49 5.61 10.38 11.05
C ASP A 49 4.17 10.30 10.53
N VAL A 50 3.57 9.10 10.63
CA VAL A 50 2.13 8.89 10.46
C VAL A 50 1.51 8.79 11.87
N PRO A 51 0.51 9.61 12.22
CA PRO A 51 -0.03 9.63 13.57
C PRO A 51 -0.81 8.35 13.90
N GLU A 52 -0.79 7.96 15.18
CA GLU A 52 -1.61 6.83 15.68
C GLU A 52 -3.11 7.09 15.51
N GLU A 53 -3.52 8.36 15.43
CA GLU A 53 -4.89 8.78 15.12
C GLU A 53 -5.44 8.20 13.82
N ILE A 54 -4.59 7.70 12.90
CA ILE A 54 -5.07 7.00 11.70
C ILE A 54 -5.91 5.76 12.07
N SER A 55 -5.71 5.19 13.27
CA SER A 55 -6.56 4.13 13.81
C SER A 55 -7.95 4.60 14.25
N LYS A 56 -8.14 5.89 14.57
CA LYS A 56 -9.46 6.43 14.96
C LYS A 56 -10.42 6.48 13.77
N LEU A 57 -9.89 6.33 12.56
CA LEU A 57 -10.65 6.16 11.34
C LEU A 57 -11.20 4.76 11.18
N ILE A 58 -12.04 4.34 12.12
CA ILE A 58 -12.66 3.00 12.19
C ILE A 58 -13.34 2.63 10.86
N ASN A 59 -13.86 3.61 10.12
CA ASN A 59 -14.45 3.38 8.81
C ASN A 59 -13.41 3.21 7.69
N MET A 60 -12.26 3.91 7.74
CA MET A 60 -11.17 3.68 6.80
C MET A 60 -10.49 2.34 7.06
N GLN A 61 -10.33 1.92 8.31
CA GLN A 61 -9.76 0.60 8.64
C GLN A 61 -10.47 -0.58 7.95
N ARG A 62 -11.79 -0.45 7.76
CA ARG A 62 -12.65 -1.47 7.14
C ARG A 62 -12.75 -1.37 5.62
N LEU A 63 -12.30 -0.27 5.01
CA LEU A 63 -12.53 0.01 3.60
C LEU A 63 -11.28 0.38 2.83
N LEU A 64 -10.19 0.74 3.52
CA LEU A 64 -8.93 1.10 2.92
C LEU A 64 -8.30 -0.14 2.31
N LEU A 65 -8.20 -0.16 0.99
CA LEU A 65 -7.59 -1.21 0.19
C LEU A 65 -6.16 -0.85 -0.20
N LEU A 66 -5.87 0.44 -0.41
CA LEU A 66 -4.54 0.90 -0.81
C LEU A 66 -4.08 2.07 0.05
N LEU A 67 -2.89 1.95 0.66
CA LEU A 67 -2.19 3.01 1.37
C LEU A 67 -0.87 3.29 0.66
N ASN A 68 -0.71 4.49 0.13
CA ASN A 68 0.53 4.95 -0.46
C ASN A 68 1.11 6.10 0.37
N VAL A 69 2.28 5.89 0.95
CA VAL A 69 3.06 6.88 1.70
C VAL A 69 4.45 7.02 1.11
N SER A 70 4.64 6.67 -0.17
CA SER A 70 5.94 6.67 -0.82
C SER A 70 6.52 8.09 -0.97
N HIS A 71 7.84 8.23 -1.13
CA HIS A 71 8.53 9.52 -1.25
C HIS A 71 8.20 10.46 -0.08
N ASN A 72 8.40 9.97 1.14
CA ASN A 72 8.29 10.75 2.37
C ASN A 72 9.60 10.62 3.17
N LYS A 73 9.59 11.02 4.44
CA LYS A 73 10.73 10.92 5.36
C LYS A 73 10.37 10.08 6.58
N LEU A 74 9.50 9.10 6.40
CA LEU A 74 9.01 8.25 7.48
C LEU A 74 10.15 7.39 8.04
N LYS A 75 10.29 7.35 9.36
CA LYS A 75 11.26 6.48 10.06
C LYS A 75 10.67 5.14 10.50
N SER A 76 9.36 5.10 10.68
CA SER A 76 8.60 3.91 11.03
C SER A 76 7.16 4.07 10.57
N LEU A 77 6.41 2.97 10.59
CA LEU A 77 4.95 2.98 10.49
C LEU A 77 4.35 2.82 11.89
N PRO A 78 3.24 3.48 12.22
CA PRO A 78 2.61 3.36 13.52
C PRO A 78 1.98 1.97 13.69
N GLU A 79 1.87 1.49 14.93
CA GLU A 79 1.19 0.21 15.21
C GLU A 79 -0.26 0.21 14.69
N SER A 80 -0.87 1.39 14.66
CA SER A 80 -2.19 1.65 14.10
C SER A 80 -2.37 1.23 12.62
N THR A 81 -1.29 1.12 11.83
CA THR A 81 -1.37 0.63 10.45
C THR A 81 -1.91 -0.80 10.39
N GLY A 82 -1.63 -1.63 11.40
CA GLY A 82 -2.13 -3.00 11.50
C GLY A 82 -3.64 -3.11 11.73
N SER A 83 -4.30 -2.03 12.17
CA SER A 83 -5.75 -2.01 12.35
C SER A 83 -6.53 -1.90 11.05
N CYS A 84 -5.87 -1.61 9.93
CA CYS A 84 -6.48 -1.55 8.60
C CYS A 84 -6.64 -2.95 7.99
N PHE A 85 -7.45 -3.83 8.60
CA PHE A 85 -7.58 -5.24 8.21
C PHE A 85 -7.93 -5.47 6.74
N SER A 86 -8.62 -4.52 6.10
CA SER A 86 -9.02 -4.61 4.69
C SER A 86 -7.93 -4.17 3.70
N LEU A 87 -6.77 -3.74 4.18
CA LEU A 87 -5.67 -3.28 3.34
C LEU A 87 -5.16 -4.41 2.43
N GLU A 88 -5.18 -4.17 1.13
CA GLU A 88 -4.67 -5.09 0.12
C GLU A 88 -3.30 -4.66 -0.42
N GLU A 89 -2.99 -3.36 -0.38
CA GLU A 89 -1.76 -2.81 -0.93
C GLU A 89 -1.19 -1.71 -0.05
N LEU A 90 0.08 -1.87 0.34
CA LEU A 90 0.85 -0.90 1.10
C LEU A 90 2.10 -0.52 0.30
N GLN A 91 2.19 0.76 -0.08
CA GLN A 91 3.35 1.33 -0.75
C GLN A 91 3.99 2.36 0.17
N ALA A 92 5.24 2.13 0.54
CA ALA A 92 6.03 3.02 1.40
C ALA A 92 7.47 3.13 0.87
N ASN A 93 7.63 3.16 -0.45
CA ASN A 93 8.92 3.27 -1.11
C ASN A 93 9.57 4.63 -0.83
N GLU A 94 10.90 4.72 -0.93
CA GLU A 94 11.64 5.99 -0.86
C GLU A 94 11.32 6.75 0.44
N ASN A 95 11.56 6.07 1.56
CA ASN A 95 11.41 6.59 2.92
C ASN A 95 12.68 6.26 3.73
N SER A 96 12.66 6.45 5.04
CA SER A 96 13.76 6.12 5.93
C SER A 96 13.33 5.09 6.99
N ILE A 97 12.45 4.16 6.61
CA ILE A 97 11.86 3.19 7.53
C ILE A 97 12.94 2.22 7.99
N GLU A 98 13.17 2.15 9.30
CA GLU A 98 14.19 1.27 9.91
C GLU A 98 13.60 -0.09 10.32
N GLU A 99 12.34 -0.10 10.73
CA GLU A 99 11.60 -1.28 11.18
C GLU A 99 10.12 -1.18 10.82
N LEU A 100 9.48 -2.34 10.62
CA LEU A 100 8.03 -2.44 10.50
C LEU A 100 7.43 -2.83 11.85
N PRO A 101 6.30 -2.24 12.25
CA PRO A 101 5.61 -2.66 13.46
C PRO A 101 5.07 -4.08 13.30
N THR A 102 5.05 -4.84 14.40
CA THR A 102 4.52 -6.21 14.44
C THR A 102 3.04 -6.26 14.07
N SER A 103 2.31 -5.16 14.25
CA SER A 103 0.92 -5.03 13.86
C SER A 103 0.67 -5.20 12.36
N VAL A 104 1.67 -4.98 11.49
CA VAL A 104 1.55 -5.23 10.04
C VAL A 104 1.22 -6.71 9.76
N CYS A 105 1.62 -7.64 10.64
CA CYS A 105 1.24 -9.06 10.56
C CYS A 105 -0.28 -9.28 10.67
N SER A 106 -1.03 -8.32 11.23
CA SER A 106 -2.50 -8.39 11.34
C SER A 106 -3.22 -8.10 10.02
N LEU A 107 -2.49 -7.64 8.99
CA LEU A 107 -3.04 -7.33 7.66
C LEU A 107 -3.23 -8.61 6.84
N ILE A 108 -4.20 -9.43 7.23
CA ILE A 108 -4.47 -10.75 6.63
C ILE A 108 -4.88 -10.69 5.15
N HIS A 109 -5.38 -9.53 4.69
CA HIS A 109 -5.79 -9.29 3.31
C HIS A 109 -4.73 -8.62 2.44
N LEU A 110 -3.54 -8.31 2.99
CA LEU A 110 -2.46 -7.64 2.28
C LEU A 110 -1.93 -8.54 1.16
N LYS A 111 -2.00 -8.06 -0.08
CA LYS A 111 -1.54 -8.75 -1.29
C LYS A 111 -0.18 -8.23 -1.77
N SER A 112 0.07 -6.94 -1.61
CA SER A 112 1.28 -6.27 -2.08
C SER A 112 1.87 -5.36 -1.02
N LEU A 113 3.17 -5.50 -0.77
CA LEU A 113 3.95 -4.67 0.14
C LEU A 113 5.21 -4.15 -0.57
N CYS A 114 5.29 -2.84 -0.78
CA CYS A 114 6.43 -2.20 -1.43
C CYS A 114 7.14 -1.28 -0.42
N LEU A 115 8.39 -1.59 -0.12
CA LEU A 115 9.24 -0.89 0.84
C LEU A 115 10.62 -0.59 0.24
N ASP A 116 10.70 -0.43 -1.09
CA ASP A 116 11.95 -0.18 -1.79
C ASP A 116 12.61 1.12 -1.31
N HIS A 117 13.94 1.17 -1.29
CA HIS A 117 14.75 2.32 -0.87
C HIS A 117 14.34 2.83 0.53
N ASN A 118 14.50 1.96 1.52
CA ASN A 118 14.33 2.24 2.95
C ASN A 118 15.59 1.78 3.72
N ASN A 119 15.56 1.82 5.05
CA ASN A 119 16.66 1.40 5.91
C ASN A 119 16.33 0.13 6.72
N LEU A 120 15.45 -0.73 6.18
CA LEU A 120 15.00 -1.95 6.85
C LEU A 120 16.14 -2.96 6.99
N LYS A 121 16.49 -3.29 8.23
CA LYS A 121 17.45 -4.36 8.53
C LYS A 121 16.79 -5.72 8.65
N GLN A 122 15.54 -5.74 9.06
CA GLN A 122 14.73 -6.92 9.27
C GLN A 122 13.25 -6.59 9.07
N ILE A 123 12.46 -7.62 8.81
CA ILE A 123 11.00 -7.55 8.85
C ILE A 123 10.47 -8.55 9.89
N PRO A 124 9.25 -8.37 10.43
CA PRO A 124 8.71 -9.25 11.45
C PRO A 124 8.67 -10.72 10.97
N PRO A 125 9.16 -11.69 11.77
CA PRO A 125 9.25 -13.11 11.38
C PRO A 125 7.90 -13.69 10.98
N SER A 126 6.82 -13.27 11.63
CA SER A 126 5.47 -13.75 11.36
C SER A 126 4.81 -13.10 10.14
N LEU A 127 5.42 -12.08 9.51
CA LEU A 127 4.80 -11.34 8.40
C LEU A 127 4.40 -12.28 7.25
N LEU A 128 5.31 -13.17 6.84
CA LEU A 128 5.08 -14.08 5.71
C LEU A 128 4.07 -15.20 6.04
N LYS A 129 3.98 -15.55 7.33
CA LYS A 129 3.09 -16.58 7.87
C LYS A 129 1.66 -16.06 8.07
N ASP A 130 1.53 -14.87 8.66
CA ASP A 130 0.25 -14.30 9.08
C ASP A 130 -0.45 -13.57 7.92
N CYS A 131 0.30 -12.85 7.07
CA CYS A 131 -0.21 -12.25 5.84
C CYS A 131 -0.39 -13.30 4.73
N LYS A 132 -1.39 -14.17 4.91
CA LYS A 132 -1.68 -15.30 3.99
C LYS A 132 -2.10 -14.86 2.58
N ALA A 133 -2.55 -13.62 2.41
CA ALA A 133 -2.87 -13.06 1.10
C ALA A 133 -1.63 -12.49 0.37
N LEU A 134 -0.48 -12.36 1.04
CA LEU A 134 0.68 -11.67 0.51
C LEU A 134 1.28 -12.48 -0.64
N GLN A 135 1.41 -11.81 -1.79
CA GLN A 135 1.90 -12.38 -3.04
C GLN A 135 3.07 -11.59 -3.61
N ASN A 136 3.17 -10.30 -3.27
CA ASN A 136 4.20 -9.42 -3.76
C ASN A 136 4.86 -8.69 -2.60
N ILE A 137 6.18 -8.78 -2.50
CA ILE A 137 6.98 -8.02 -1.54
C ILE A 137 8.20 -7.47 -2.27
N SER A 138 8.44 -6.18 -2.11
CA SER A 138 9.56 -5.47 -2.73
C SER A 138 10.36 -4.76 -1.64
N LEU A 139 11.64 -5.15 -1.50
CA LEU A 139 12.55 -4.70 -0.44
C LEU A 139 13.89 -4.20 -1.02
N HIS A 140 13.94 -3.84 -2.31
CA HIS A 140 15.18 -3.42 -2.97
C HIS A 140 15.73 -2.15 -2.31
N GLY A 141 17.05 -2.00 -2.28
CA GLY A 141 17.67 -0.82 -1.68
C GLY A 141 17.50 -0.72 -0.16
N ASN A 142 17.27 -1.84 0.54
CA ASN A 142 17.31 -1.94 2.00
C ASN A 142 18.54 -2.74 2.47
N PRO A 143 19.06 -2.48 3.68
CA PRO A 143 20.15 -3.26 4.28
C PRO A 143 19.69 -4.63 4.83
N ILE A 144 18.59 -5.20 4.33
CA ILE A 144 18.07 -6.50 4.75
C ILE A 144 18.92 -7.62 4.13
N SER A 145 19.33 -8.58 4.96
CA SER A 145 20.01 -9.78 4.47
C SER A 145 19.01 -10.71 3.80
N MET A 146 19.20 -10.97 2.50
CA MET A 146 18.35 -11.89 1.74
C MET A 146 18.41 -13.31 2.30
N ASP A 147 19.55 -13.73 2.84
CA ASP A 147 19.69 -15.04 3.50
C ASP A 147 18.80 -15.14 4.74
N GLN A 148 18.75 -14.09 5.57
CA GLN A 148 17.85 -14.04 6.73
C GLN A 148 16.39 -13.99 6.30
N PHE A 149 16.07 -13.25 5.24
CA PHE A 149 14.72 -13.17 4.71
C PHE A 149 14.21 -14.53 4.19
N GLN A 150 15.05 -15.31 3.51
CA GLN A 150 14.70 -16.65 3.03
C GLN A 150 14.52 -17.68 4.15
N GLN A 151 15.16 -17.49 5.30
CA GLN A 151 15.04 -18.37 6.46
C GLN A 151 13.79 -18.09 7.32
N MET A 152 13.00 -17.07 6.98
CA MET A 152 11.81 -16.71 7.74
C MET A 152 10.70 -17.76 7.66
N GLU A 153 9.97 -17.91 8.76
CA GLU A 153 8.80 -18.79 8.80
C GLU A 153 7.72 -18.29 7.83
N GLY A 154 7.16 -19.19 7.01
CA GLY A 154 6.16 -18.81 6.00
C GLY A 154 6.75 -18.41 4.64
N PHE A 155 8.09 -18.36 4.48
CA PHE A 155 8.75 -17.98 3.22
C PHE A 155 8.40 -18.93 2.07
N GLN A 156 8.42 -20.24 2.31
CA GLN A 156 8.09 -21.24 1.29
C GLN A 156 6.65 -21.09 0.81
N GLU A 157 5.69 -20.92 1.73
CA GLU A 157 4.30 -20.70 1.37
C GLU A 157 4.10 -19.38 0.64
N PHE A 158 4.84 -18.33 1.01
CA PHE A 158 4.84 -17.05 0.29
C PHE A 158 5.36 -17.23 -1.15
N GLU A 159 6.48 -17.92 -1.34
CA GLU A 159 7.02 -18.21 -2.68
C GLU A 159 6.04 -19.02 -3.54
N ASP A 160 5.38 -20.01 -2.97
CA ASP A 160 4.37 -20.81 -3.68
C ASP A 160 3.16 -19.96 -4.09
N ARG A 161 2.70 -19.06 -3.21
CA ARG A 161 1.63 -18.10 -3.53
C ARG A 161 2.05 -17.17 -4.66
N ARG A 162 3.28 -16.67 -4.60
CA ARG A 162 3.87 -15.80 -5.62
C ARG A 162 3.95 -16.51 -6.97
N LYS A 163 4.52 -17.72 -7.04
CA LYS A 163 4.65 -18.52 -8.28
C LYS A 163 3.29 -18.84 -8.90
N LYS A 164 2.32 -19.31 -8.11
CA LYS A 164 0.95 -19.58 -8.58
C LYS A 164 0.27 -18.37 -9.22
N LYS A 165 0.58 -17.15 -8.77
CA LYS A 165 0.08 -15.92 -9.38
C LYS A 165 0.73 -15.66 -10.74
N PHE A 166 2.02 -15.94 -10.89
CA PHE A 166 2.74 -15.80 -12.17
C PHE A 166 2.27 -16.83 -13.20
N ASP A 167 2.15 -18.11 -12.81
CA ASP A 167 1.68 -19.17 -13.71
C ASP A 167 0.28 -18.88 -14.24
N LYS A 168 -0.66 -18.49 -13.36
CA LYS A 168 -2.02 -18.10 -13.77
C LYS A 168 -2.06 -16.89 -14.71
N GLN A 169 -1.13 -15.94 -14.57
CA GLN A 169 -1.05 -14.78 -15.46
C GLN A 169 -0.49 -15.17 -16.84
N ILE A 170 0.45 -16.12 -16.91
CA ILE A 170 0.93 -16.65 -18.19
C ILE A 170 -0.18 -17.44 -18.89
N ASP A 171 -0.87 -18.34 -18.19
CA ASP A 171 -1.99 -19.10 -18.77
C ASP A 171 -3.10 -18.17 -19.28
N SER A 172 -3.44 -17.12 -18.52
CA SER A 172 -4.44 -16.13 -18.94
C SER A 172 -3.97 -15.34 -20.17
N ASN A 173 -2.70 -14.92 -20.23
CA ASN A 173 -2.16 -14.19 -21.37
C ASN A 173 -2.00 -15.06 -22.62
N VAL A 174 -1.64 -16.34 -22.46
CA VAL A 174 -1.54 -17.32 -23.55
C VAL A 174 -2.92 -17.62 -24.13
N MET A 175 -3.98 -17.72 -23.30
CA MET A 175 -5.36 -17.89 -23.78
C MET A 175 -5.91 -16.68 -24.53
N ILE A 176 -5.43 -15.46 -24.26
CA ILE A 176 -5.83 -14.25 -25.01
C ILE A 176 -5.08 -14.20 -26.36
N SER A 177 -3.85 -14.73 -26.42
CA SER A 177 -3.03 -14.70 -27.64
C SER A 177 -3.35 -15.83 -28.64
N SER A 178 -4.12 -16.85 -28.26
CA SER A 178 -4.46 -17.99 -29.13
C SER A 178 -5.81 -17.86 -29.86
N LYS A 179 -6.52 -16.73 -29.72
CA LYS A 179 -7.83 -16.50 -30.36
C LYS A 179 -7.75 -15.65 -31.64
N GLY A 180 -6.87 -16.02 -32.57
CA GLY A 180 -6.69 -15.23 -33.79
C GLY A 180 -6.09 -15.90 -35.02
N LEU A 181 -5.90 -17.23 -35.06
CA LEU A 181 -5.38 -17.91 -36.24
C LEU A 181 -5.88 -19.36 -36.31
N ASP A 182 -7.18 -19.56 -36.54
CA ASP A 182 -7.63 -20.73 -37.31
C ASP A 182 -9.06 -20.52 -37.81
N GLU A 183 -9.20 -20.14 -39.08
CA GLU A 183 -10.28 -20.63 -39.92
C GLU A 183 -9.78 -20.53 -41.36
N GLY A 184 -9.04 -21.56 -41.74
CA GLY A 184 -8.74 -21.84 -43.13
C GLY A 184 -9.95 -22.48 -43.84
N VAL A 185 -10.12 -22.02 -45.07
CA VAL A 185 -10.48 -22.76 -46.30
C VAL A 185 -11.95 -23.19 -46.55
N ASP A 186 -12.33 -23.00 -47.82
CA ASP A 186 -13.31 -23.71 -48.68
C ASP A 186 -14.73 -23.15 -48.82
N LEU A 187 -14.92 -22.26 -49.83
CA LEU A 187 -15.58 -22.54 -51.12
C LEU A 187 -15.54 -21.32 -52.06
#